data_AF-H9GR36-F1
#
_entry.id   AF-H9GR36-F1
#
_cell.length_a   1.000
_cell.length_b   1.000
_cell.length_c   1.000
_cell.angle_alpha   90.00
_cell.angle_beta   90.00
_cell.angle_gamma   90.00
#
_symmetry.space_group_name_H-M   'P 1'
#
loop_
_entity.id
_entity.type
_entity.pdbx_description
1 polymer ?
#
loop_
_entity_poly.entity_id
_entity_poly.type
_entity_poly.pdbx_seq_one_letter_code
_entity_poly.pdbx_strand_id
1 'polypeptide(L)'
;MSMSVQKRLSYRIPFKLEVIKYTKEHGNRAAERHFGPPPTEKMIREWRKQEDQLQKADKSKHTFRGRTAKWPQIDVKMKEWITRHRNNGFSVSTKMIIYEAKRLAAEKGIVEFMRRCGLAMRTKTRIAQKMPKEYESKIVSFHKYCANHYWICADHTMKDILWTDRLTT
;
A
#
# COMPACT_ATOMS: atom_id res chain seq x y z
N MET A 1 29.54 22.04 25.92
CA MET A 1 29.93 20.93 25.02
C MET A 1 29.04 20.99 23.78
N SER A 2 29.61 21.29 22.61
CA SER A 2 28.85 21.27 21.34
C SER A 2 28.42 19.84 21.04
N MET A 3 27.11 19.57 21.03
CA MET A 3 26.59 18.28 20.55
C MET A 3 26.71 18.27 19.02
N SER A 4 27.87 17.85 18.52
CA SER A 4 28.07 17.60 17.10
C SER A 4 27.02 16.59 16.63
N VAL A 5 26.22 16.94 15.63
CA VAL A 5 25.20 16.05 15.06
C VAL A 5 25.91 14.85 14.44
N GLN A 6 25.85 13.69 15.12
CA GLN A 6 26.43 12.46 14.61
C GLN A 6 25.71 12.04 13.33
N LYS A 7 26.47 12.03 12.22
CA LYS A 7 25.97 11.56 10.92
C LYS A 7 25.59 10.08 11.03
N ARG A 8 24.40 9.73 10.54
CA ARG A 8 23.94 8.34 10.49
C ARG A 8 24.78 7.55 9.48
N LEU A 9 25.48 6.52 9.95
CA LEU A 9 26.26 5.61 9.09
C LEU A 9 25.52 4.30 8.84
N SER A 10 25.83 3.67 7.71
CA SER A 10 25.33 2.34 7.35
C SER A 10 26.52 1.40 7.13
N TYR A 11 26.47 0.21 7.73
CA TYR A 11 27.57 -0.76 7.71
C TYR A 11 27.17 -1.99 6.92
N ARG A 12 28.11 -2.52 6.13
CA ARG A 12 27.96 -3.80 5.45
C ARG A 12 27.85 -4.95 6.46
N ILE A 13 27.09 -5.98 6.11
CA ILE A 13 26.95 -7.19 6.92
C ILE A 13 28.29 -7.85 7.31
N PRO A 14 29.27 -8.05 6.41
CA PRO A 14 30.57 -8.63 6.78
C PRO A 14 31.27 -7.87 7.90
N PHE A 15 31.29 -6.53 7.84
CA PHE A 15 31.85 -5.71 8.91
C PHE A 15 31.11 -5.91 10.23
N LYS A 16 29.76 -5.96 10.21
CA LYS A 16 28.98 -6.24 11.42
C LYS A 16 29.31 -7.61 12.03
N LEU A 17 29.51 -8.63 11.19
CA LEU A 17 29.89 -9.98 11.62
C LEU A 17 31.30 -10.02 12.22
N GLU A 18 32.25 -9.28 11.65
CA GLU A 18 33.60 -9.12 12.20
C GLU A 18 33.56 -8.48 13.58
N VAL A 19 32.81 -7.39 13.74
CA VAL A 19 32.60 -6.74 15.03
C VAL A 19 31.96 -7.72 16.02
N ILE A 20 30.94 -8.49 15.61
CA ILE A 20 30.31 -9.51 16.47
C ILE A 20 31.33 -10.57 16.91
N LYS A 21 32.18 -11.07 16.01
CA LYS A 21 33.23 -12.03 16.35
C LYS A 21 34.13 -11.49 17.45
N TYR A 22 34.65 -10.28 17.28
CA TYR A 22 35.49 -9.63 18.29
C TYR A 22 34.75 -9.43 19.63
N THR A 23 33.46 -9.08 19.60
CA THR A 23 32.67 -8.88 20.83
C THR A 23 32.45 -10.16 21.62
N LYS A 24 32.45 -11.32 20.97
CA LYS A 24 32.34 -12.62 21.66
C LYS A 24 33.58 -12.92 22.48
N GLU A 25 34.74 -12.47 22.01
CA GLU A 25 36.04 -12.68 22.64
C GLU A 25 36.34 -11.60 23.71
N HIS A 26 36.06 -10.32 23.41
CA HIS A 26 36.54 -9.18 24.21
C HIS A 26 35.42 -8.36 24.89
N GLY A 27 34.15 -8.62 24.56
CA GLY A 27 32.99 -7.88 25.07
C GLY A 27 32.64 -6.59 24.31
N ASN A 28 31.45 -6.05 24.55
CA ASN A 28 30.87 -4.97 23.73
C ASN A 28 31.62 -3.63 23.85
N ARG A 29 32.04 -3.24 25.07
CA ARG A 29 32.75 -1.98 25.31
C ARG A 29 34.17 -2.00 24.73
N ALA A 30 34.83 -3.16 24.77
CA ALA A 30 36.12 -3.33 24.10
C ALA A 30 35.97 -3.19 22.58
N ALA A 31 34.92 -3.79 22.01
CA ALA A 31 34.63 -3.66 20.59
C ALA A 31 34.33 -2.22 20.16
N GLU A 32 33.58 -1.45 20.96
CA GLU A 32 33.37 -0.03 20.68
C GLU A 32 34.69 0.75 20.64
N ARG A 33 35.62 0.49 21.55
CA ARG A 33 36.94 1.13 21.55
C ARG A 33 37.82 0.68 20.38
N HIS A 34 37.68 -0.57 19.95
CA HIS A 34 38.46 -1.15 18.86
C HIS A 34 37.97 -0.70 17.48
N PHE A 35 36.65 -0.67 17.27
CA PHE A 35 36.05 -0.37 15.97
C PHE A 35 35.47 1.05 15.85
N GLY A 36 35.25 1.77 16.95
CA GLY A 36 34.53 3.05 16.98
C GLY A 36 35.12 4.11 17.93
N PRO A 37 34.36 5.18 18.26
CA PRO A 37 33.02 5.51 17.74
C PRO A 37 33.01 6.34 16.44
N PRO A 38 32.10 6.06 15.47
CA PRO A 38 31.14 4.95 15.43
C PRO A 38 31.76 3.66 14.79
N PRO A 39 31.31 2.43 15.15
CA PRO A 39 30.06 2.06 15.81
C PRO A 39 30.09 2.16 17.35
N THR A 40 28.96 2.60 17.91
CA THR A 40 28.74 2.74 19.35
C THR A 40 28.35 1.40 20.00
N GLU A 41 28.59 1.21 21.29
CA GLU A 41 28.22 0.00 22.06
C GLU A 41 26.75 -0.40 21.84
N LYS A 42 25.84 0.57 21.80
CA LYS A 42 24.41 0.34 21.54
C LYS A 42 24.18 -0.35 20.18
N MET A 43 24.87 0.10 19.13
CA MET A 43 24.74 -0.48 17.78
C MET A 43 25.30 -1.91 17.76
N ILE A 44 26.44 -2.11 18.41
CA ILE A 44 27.09 -3.41 18.53
C ILE A 44 26.18 -4.41 19.26
N ARG A 45 25.54 -3.99 20.35
CA ARG A 45 24.56 -4.80 21.08
C ARG A 45 23.37 -5.18 20.21
N GLU A 46 22.84 -4.27 19.40
CA GLU A 46 21.75 -4.55 18.46
C GLU A 46 22.18 -5.56 17.38
N TRP A 47 23.40 -5.44 16.83
CA TRP A 47 23.91 -6.38 15.84
C TRP A 47 24.09 -7.78 16.42
N ARG A 48 24.55 -7.91 17.66
CA ARG A 48 24.63 -9.22 18.34
C ARG A 48 23.26 -9.90 18.45
N LYS A 49 22.20 -9.15 18.77
CA LYS A 49 20.83 -9.69 18.79
C LYS A 49 20.35 -10.16 17.41
N GLN A 50 20.92 -9.60 16.34
CA GLN A 50 20.59 -9.92 14.95
C GLN A 50 21.58 -10.90 14.32
N GLU A 51 22.48 -11.53 15.08
CA GLU A 51 23.56 -12.34 14.54
C GLU A 51 23.05 -13.44 13.59
N ASP A 52 22.04 -14.21 14.00
CA ASP A 52 21.47 -15.28 13.18
C ASP A 52 20.92 -14.77 11.84
N GLN A 53 20.36 -13.57 11.84
CA GLN A 53 19.84 -12.93 10.62
C GLN A 53 20.99 -12.41 9.74
N LEU A 54 22.05 -11.88 10.35
CA LEU A 54 23.24 -11.39 9.66
C LEU A 54 24.01 -12.54 8.99
N GLN A 55 24.08 -13.71 9.63
CA GLN A 55 24.73 -14.89 9.05
C GLN A 55 23.99 -15.46 7.83
N LYS A 56 22.65 -15.44 7.85
CA LYS A 56 21.81 -15.95 6.75
C LYS A 56 21.66 -14.98 5.58
N ALA A 57 22.01 -13.71 5.77
CA ALA A 57 21.77 -12.66 4.80
C ALA A 57 22.92 -12.49 3.80
N ASP A 58 22.60 -11.89 2.65
CA ASP A 58 23.58 -11.55 1.64
C ASP A 58 24.59 -10.51 2.16
N LYS A 59 25.87 -10.84 2.05
CA LYS A 59 27.03 -10.01 2.47
C LYS A 59 27.02 -8.61 1.86
N SER A 60 26.40 -8.42 0.69
CA SER A 60 26.31 -7.10 0.03
C SER A 60 25.39 -6.11 0.77
N LYS A 61 24.46 -6.61 1.60
CA LYS A 61 23.45 -5.78 2.26
C LYS A 61 24.04 -4.99 3.43
N HIS A 62 23.38 -3.87 3.73
CA HIS A 62 23.69 -3.02 4.88
C HIS A 62 22.58 -3.05 5.95
N THR A 63 21.33 -3.25 5.54
CA THR A 63 20.17 -3.26 6.44
C THR A 63 19.15 -4.30 6.00
N PHE A 64 18.30 -4.69 6.94
CA PHE A 64 17.13 -5.55 6.68
C PHE A 64 15.88 -4.73 6.32
N ARG A 65 16.04 -3.47 5.93
CA ARG A 65 14.92 -2.62 5.56
C ARG A 65 14.45 -2.98 4.16
N GLY A 66 13.14 -3.18 4.02
CA GLY A 66 12.49 -3.47 2.75
C GLY A 66 11.02 -3.78 2.98
N ARG A 67 10.20 -3.61 1.94
CA ARG A 67 8.82 -4.11 1.99
C ARG A 67 8.88 -5.62 1.93
N THR A 68 8.23 -6.28 2.88
CA THR A 68 7.95 -7.71 2.78
C THR A 68 6.99 -7.94 1.63
N ALA A 69 7.16 -9.07 0.93
CA ALA A 69 6.24 -9.47 -0.13
C ALA A 69 4.81 -9.51 0.42
N LYS A 70 3.88 -8.83 -0.24
CA LYS A 70 2.45 -8.87 0.13
C LYS A 70 1.86 -10.27 -0.11
N TRP A 71 2.38 -10.97 -1.11
CA TRP A 71 1.95 -12.31 -1.51
C TRP A 71 3.17 -13.23 -1.72
N PRO A 72 3.82 -13.71 -0.64
CA PRO A 72 5.05 -14.50 -0.74
C PRO A 72 4.92 -15.73 -1.66
N GLN A 73 3.74 -16.35 -1.69
CA GLN A 73 3.45 -17.51 -2.53
C GLN A 73 3.54 -17.21 -4.03
N ILE A 74 3.20 -15.99 -4.46
CA ILE A 74 3.35 -15.60 -5.88
C ILE A 74 4.82 -15.37 -6.17
N ASP A 75 5.52 -14.64 -5.31
CA ASP A 75 6.93 -14.29 -5.50
C ASP A 75 7.82 -15.54 -5.62
N VAL A 76 7.56 -16.57 -4.81
CA VAL A 76 8.27 -17.86 -4.89
C VAL A 76 8.04 -18.54 -6.24
N LYS A 77 6.77 -18.76 -6.64
CA LYS A 77 6.43 -19.37 -7.94
C LYS A 77 7.01 -18.56 -9.10
N MET A 78 6.98 -17.24 -8.99
CA MET A 78 7.47 -16.33 -10.02
C MET A 78 9.00 -16.43 -10.17
N LYS A 79 9.72 -16.47 -9.06
CA LYS A 79 11.17 -16.67 -9.04
C LYS A 79 11.55 -18.00 -9.69
N GLU A 80 10.86 -19.09 -9.33
CA GLU A 80 11.08 -20.41 -9.93
C GLU A 80 10.83 -20.40 -11.44
N TRP A 81 9.75 -19.77 -11.89
CA TRP A 81 9.41 -19.66 -13.31
C TRP A 81 10.46 -18.86 -14.10
N ILE A 82 10.94 -17.73 -13.55
CA ILE A 82 12.00 -16.91 -14.16
C ILE A 82 13.31 -17.69 -14.23
N THR A 83 13.73 -18.32 -13.13
CA THR A 83 14.96 -19.11 -13.07
C THR A 83 14.92 -20.25 -14.09
N ARG A 84 13.79 -20.96 -14.20
CA ARG A 84 13.62 -22.03 -15.18
C ARG A 84 13.76 -21.53 -16.62
N HIS A 85 13.11 -20.42 -16.97
CA HIS A 85 13.20 -19.87 -18.32
C HIS A 85 14.63 -19.44 -18.67
N ARG A 86 15.31 -18.76 -17.74
CA ARG A 86 16.69 -18.33 -17.94
C ARG A 86 17.66 -19.50 -18.05
N ASN A 87 17.50 -20.54 -17.25
CA ASN A 87 18.31 -21.75 -17.32
C ASN A 87 18.13 -22.50 -18.65
N ASN A 88 16.95 -22.39 -19.25
CA ASN A 88 16.65 -22.94 -20.57
C ASN A 88 17.09 -22.02 -21.72
N GLY A 89 17.81 -20.92 -21.45
CA GLY A 89 18.31 -19.99 -22.46
C GLY A 89 17.28 -18.99 -22.98
N PHE A 90 16.06 -18.97 -22.44
CA PHE A 90 15.03 -18.02 -22.87
C PHE A 90 15.23 -16.65 -22.21
N SER A 91 15.12 -15.59 -23.02
CA SER A 91 15.03 -14.22 -22.50
C SER A 91 13.65 -13.99 -21.87
N VAL A 92 13.63 -13.41 -20.67
CA VAL A 92 12.40 -13.14 -19.92
C VAL A 92 12.15 -11.64 -19.94
N SER A 93 11.18 -11.20 -20.73
CA SER A 93 10.79 -9.79 -20.79
C SER A 93 9.91 -9.38 -19.61
N THR A 94 9.92 -8.09 -19.27
CA THR A 94 9.05 -7.52 -18.22
C THR A 94 7.57 -7.78 -18.48
N LYS A 95 7.13 -7.75 -19.75
CA LYS A 95 5.73 -8.05 -20.09
C LYS A 95 5.36 -9.50 -19.76
N MET A 96 6.23 -10.45 -20.09
CA MET A 96 6.02 -11.86 -19.74
C MET A 96 5.91 -12.03 -18.22
N ILE A 97 6.76 -11.33 -17.47
CA ILE A 97 6.70 -11.34 -16.00
C ILE A 97 5.33 -10.84 -15.51
N ILE A 98 4.84 -9.72 -16.07
CA ILE A 98 3.53 -9.17 -15.69
C ILE A 98 2.40 -10.14 -16.03
N TYR A 99 2.42 -10.76 -17.21
CA TYR A 99 1.37 -11.71 -17.62
C TYR A 99 1.34 -12.95 -16.75
N GLU A 100 2.51 -13.54 -16.47
CA GLU A 100 2.60 -14.72 -15.63
C GLU A 100 2.20 -14.42 -14.18
N ALA A 101 2.59 -13.26 -13.64
CA ALA A 101 2.15 -12.81 -12.33
C ALA A 101 0.62 -12.64 -12.26
N LYS A 102 -0.01 -12.08 -13.30
CA LYS A 102 -1.48 -11.98 -13.39
C LYS A 102 -2.13 -13.36 -13.43
N ARG A 103 -1.57 -14.29 -14.21
CA ARG A 103 -2.05 -15.68 -14.30
C ARG A 103 -2.01 -16.36 -12.93
N LEU A 104 -0.88 -16.27 -12.22
CA LEU A 104 -0.70 -16.82 -10.88
C LEU A 104 -1.62 -16.15 -9.84
N ALA A 105 -1.83 -14.84 -9.95
CA ALA A 105 -2.74 -14.12 -9.07
C ALA A 105 -4.20 -14.53 -9.28
N ALA A 106 -4.60 -14.80 -10.52
CA ALA A 106 -5.92 -15.32 -10.85
C ALA A 106 -6.09 -16.75 -10.32
N GLU A 107 -5.11 -17.64 -10.53
CA GLU A 107 -5.10 -19.02 -9.99
C GLU A 107 -5.25 -19.03 -8.46
N LYS A 108 -4.62 -18.08 -7.77
CA LYS A 108 -4.71 -17.94 -6.30
C LYS A 108 -5.94 -17.16 -5.83
N GLY A 109 -6.83 -16.75 -6.73
CA GLY A 109 -8.05 -16.01 -6.40
C GLY A 109 -7.80 -14.64 -5.76
N ILE A 110 -6.63 -14.05 -5.97
CA ILE A 110 -6.25 -12.74 -5.40
C ILE A 110 -6.99 -11.63 -6.15
N VAL A 111 -7.11 -11.75 -7.47
CA VAL A 111 -7.85 -10.79 -8.30
C VAL A 111 -9.34 -10.81 -7.96
N GLU A 112 -9.85 -11.99 -7.60
CA GLU A 112 -11.25 -12.18 -7.25
C GLU A 112 -11.57 -11.90 -5.77
N PHE A 113 -10.57 -11.55 -4.96
CA PHE A 113 -10.76 -11.27 -3.53
C PHE A 113 -11.84 -10.21 -3.31
N MET A 114 -11.82 -9.13 -4.09
CA MET A 114 -12.83 -8.08 -4.00
C MET A 114 -14.23 -8.64 -4.26
N ARG A 115 -14.41 -9.42 -5.33
CA ARG A 115 -15.68 -10.09 -5.67
C ARG A 115 -16.14 -11.03 -4.56
N ARG A 116 -15.25 -11.89 -4.03
CA ARG A 116 -15.57 -12.86 -2.97
C ARG A 116 -15.96 -12.19 -1.65
N CYS A 117 -15.38 -11.03 -1.36
CA CYS A 117 -15.68 -10.26 -0.15
C CYS A 117 -16.81 -9.24 -0.33
N GLY A 118 -17.50 -9.22 -1.48
CA GLY A 118 -18.55 -8.24 -1.78
C GLY A 118 -18.05 -6.79 -1.87
N LEU A 119 -16.74 -6.62 -2.13
CA LEU A 119 -16.10 -5.32 -2.27
C LEU A 119 -16.08 -4.91 -3.75
N ALA A 120 -16.39 -3.64 -4.02
CA ALA A 120 -16.25 -3.04 -5.34
C ALA A 120 -15.45 -1.74 -5.21
N MET A 121 -14.69 -1.39 -6.25
CA MET A 121 -14.16 -0.03 -6.35
C MET A 121 -15.33 0.94 -6.51
N ARG A 122 -15.68 1.65 -5.44
CA ARG A 122 -16.62 2.77 -5.51
C ARG A 122 -15.84 4.03 -5.81
N THR A 123 -16.07 4.63 -6.97
CA THR A 123 -15.69 6.03 -7.21
C THR A 123 -16.46 6.86 -6.19
N LYS A 124 -15.76 7.73 -5.46
CA LYS A 124 -16.41 8.64 -4.52
C LYS A 124 -17.42 9.47 -5.34
N THR A 125 -18.72 9.29 -5.08
CA THR A 125 -19.71 10.16 -5.69
C THR A 125 -19.41 11.58 -5.22
N ARG A 126 -19.49 12.55 -6.14
CA ARG A 126 -19.41 13.96 -5.77
C ARG A 126 -20.49 14.17 -4.71
N ILE A 127 -20.08 14.52 -3.49
CA ILE A 127 -21.02 14.81 -2.40
C ILE A 127 -21.96 15.87 -2.97
N ALA A 128 -23.25 15.55 -3.05
CA ALA A 128 -24.25 16.49 -3.53
C ALA A 128 -24.12 17.78 -2.72
N GLN A 129 -24.35 18.92 -3.35
CA GLN A 129 -24.34 20.19 -2.62
C GLN A 129 -25.29 20.08 -1.43
N LYS A 130 -24.86 20.57 -0.26
CA LYS A 130 -25.76 20.65 0.90
C LYS A 130 -27.00 21.43 0.47
N MET A 131 -28.17 20.88 0.76
CA MET A 131 -29.43 21.56 0.45
C MET A 131 -29.46 22.92 1.14
N PRO A 132 -29.90 24.00 0.46
CA PRO A 132 -30.08 25.30 1.10
C PRO A 132 -31.02 25.18 2.31
N LYS A 133 -30.78 25.98 3.36
CA LYS A 133 -31.59 25.97 4.59
C LYS A 133 -33.08 26.20 4.35
N GLU A 134 -33.41 26.92 3.28
CA GLU A 134 -34.78 27.25 2.86
C GLU A 134 -35.45 26.20 1.97
N TYR A 135 -34.74 25.14 1.59
CA TYR A 135 -35.22 24.17 0.60
C TYR A 135 -36.55 23.54 1.01
N GLU A 136 -36.66 23.08 2.26
CA GLU A 136 -37.89 22.47 2.79
C GLU A 136 -39.05 23.46 2.76
N SER A 137 -38.82 24.71 3.17
CA SER A 137 -39.83 25.78 3.13
C SER A 137 -40.34 26.03 1.71
N LYS A 138 -39.45 26.03 0.72
CA LYS A 138 -39.79 26.22 -0.70
C LYS A 138 -40.58 25.04 -1.27
N ILE A 139 -40.20 23.80 -0.93
CA ILE A 139 -40.95 22.59 -1.31
C ILE A 139 -42.36 22.62 -0.70
N VAL A 140 -42.49 22.96 0.58
CA VAL A 140 -43.79 23.06 1.26
C VAL A 140 -44.65 24.15 0.65
N SER A 141 -44.09 25.33 0.35
CA SER A 141 -44.84 26.40 -0.34
C SER A 141 -45.27 25.98 -1.74
N PHE A 142 -44.44 25.23 -2.46
CA PHE A 142 -44.75 24.72 -3.78
C PHE A 142 -45.86 23.66 -3.74
N HIS A 143 -45.80 22.70 -2.80
CA HIS A 143 -46.88 21.72 -2.60
C HIS A 143 -48.21 22.40 -2.24
N LYS A 144 -48.17 23.42 -1.37
CA LYS A 144 -49.36 24.22 -1.03
C LYS A 144 -49.90 24.97 -2.26
N TYR A 145 -49.01 25.56 -3.06
CA TYR A 145 -49.37 26.23 -4.30
C TYR A 145 -50.02 25.24 -5.28
N CYS A 146 -49.40 24.09 -5.55
CA CYS A 146 -49.96 23.06 -6.42
C CYS A 146 -51.32 22.58 -5.92
N ALA A 147 -51.47 22.30 -4.62
CA ALA A 147 -52.75 21.92 -4.05
C ALA A 147 -53.80 23.02 -4.24
N ASN A 148 -53.49 24.28 -3.97
CA ASN A 148 -54.45 25.37 -4.08
C ASN A 148 -54.78 25.74 -5.54
N HIS A 149 -53.84 25.56 -6.48
CA HIS A 149 -54.06 25.85 -7.90
C HIS A 149 -54.70 24.69 -8.67
N TYR A 150 -54.43 23.43 -8.31
CA TYR A 150 -55.07 22.27 -8.95
C TYR A 150 -56.51 22.03 -8.47
N TRP A 151 -56.93 22.58 -7.33
CA TRP A 151 -58.33 22.52 -6.88
C TRP A 151 -59.28 23.48 -7.63
N ILE A 152 -58.75 24.49 -8.34
CA ILE A 152 -59.59 25.36 -9.20
C ILE A 152 -59.86 24.71 -10.57
N CYS A 153 -59.08 23.69 -10.95
CA CYS A 153 -59.20 22.99 -12.23
C CYS A 153 -59.72 21.55 -12.05
N ALA A 154 -60.69 21.33 -11.16
CA ALA A 154 -61.30 20.03 -10.92
C ALA A 154 -62.11 19.45 -12.11
N ASP A 155 -61.89 19.93 -13.33
CA ASP A 155 -62.44 19.39 -14.57
C ASP A 155 -61.39 19.19 -15.70
N HIS A 156 -60.09 19.24 -15.42
CA HIS A 156 -59.08 18.77 -16.37
C HIS A 156 -58.14 17.76 -15.73
N THR A 157 -58.24 16.52 -16.21
CA THR A 157 -57.35 15.42 -15.85
C THR A 157 -55.89 15.80 -16.10
N MET A 158 -55.03 15.47 -15.14
CA MET A 158 -53.58 15.65 -15.07
C MET A 158 -52.80 14.94 -16.20
N LYS A 159 -53.17 15.15 -17.47
CA LYS A 159 -52.57 14.51 -18.65
C LYS A 159 -51.61 15.41 -19.42
N ASP A 160 -51.57 16.71 -19.13
CA ASP A 160 -50.80 17.69 -19.94
C ASP A 160 -49.51 18.19 -19.29
N ILE A 161 -49.04 17.58 -18.20
CA ILE A 161 -47.70 17.89 -17.67
C ILE A 161 -46.66 17.14 -18.50
N LEU A 162 -46.27 17.73 -19.63
CA LEU A 162 -45.09 17.31 -20.38
C LEU A 162 -43.83 17.66 -19.56
N TRP A 163 -43.39 16.73 -18.72
CA TRP A 163 -42.03 16.74 -18.19
C TRP A 163 -41.06 16.52 -19.35
N THR A 164 -40.53 17.61 -19.91
CA THR A 164 -39.37 17.51 -20.80
C THR A 164 -38.12 17.55 -19.94
N ASP A 165 -37.61 16.37 -19.58
CA ASP A 165 -36.25 16.24 -19.08
C ASP A 165 -35.29 16.57 -20.21
N ARG A 166 -35.03 17.86 -20.41
CA ARG A 166 -33.95 18.30 -21.31
C ARG A 166 -32.64 18.11 -20.56
N LEU A 167 -32.20 16.85 -20.49
CA LEU A 167 -30.83 16.49 -20.16
C LEU A 167 -29.93 16.97 -21.29
N THR A 168 -29.50 18.23 -21.23
CA THR A 168 -28.40 18.72 -22.05
C THR A 168 -27.12 18.04 -21.59
N THR A 169 -26.66 17.10 -22.41
CA THR A 169 -25.31 16.48 -22.38
C THR A 169 -24.22 17.52 -22.58
#